data_AF-A0A6A5U112-F1
#
_entry.id   AF-A0A6A5U112-F1
#
_cell.length_a   1.000
_cell.length_b   1.000
_cell.length_c   1.000
_cell.angle_alpha   90.00
_cell.angle_beta   90.00
_cell.angle_gamma   90.00
#
_symmetry.space_group_name_H-M   'P 1'
#
loop_
_entity.id
_entity.type
_entity.pdbx_description
1 polymer ?
#
loop_
_entity_poly.entity_id
_entity_poly.type
_entity_poly.pdbx_seq_one_letter_code
_entity_poly.pdbx_strand_id
1 'polypeptide(L)'
;MLLTSHLNFRYNPMVDSDFWRDVSKMEKLETLVLTRADNLRNGSNFKTEYFAHCNRPLKVLLVNVDEHQVRYGNLRRGRWNDVDPKKKMTVFTYTIPLFMDDNTTEVCQDYIRIGAEYGTLWDWEGEAIPHPPIFAQLVPSGA
;
A
#
# COMPACT_ATOMS: atom_id res chain seq x y z
N MET A 1 -25.63 -13.99 -6.77
CA MET A 1 -25.33 -13.18 -5.58
C MET A 1 -24.34 -12.11 -6.02
N LEU A 2 -24.83 -10.88 -6.20
CA LEU A 2 -24.12 -9.77 -6.83
C LEU A 2 -23.16 -9.12 -5.83
N LEU A 3 -21.85 -9.18 -6.08
CA LEU A 3 -20.84 -8.38 -5.38
C LEU A 3 -20.30 -7.34 -6.33
N THR A 4 -20.87 -6.14 -6.26
CA THR A 4 -20.36 -4.94 -6.91
C THR A 4 -19.33 -4.27 -6.01
N SER A 5 -18.07 -4.61 -6.16
CA SER A 5 -16.93 -3.71 -5.94
C SER A 5 -15.91 -4.05 -7.03
N HIS A 6 -15.47 -3.03 -7.78
CA HIS A 6 -14.81 -3.22 -9.06
C HIS A 6 -13.38 -3.75 -8.83
N LEU A 7 -13.25 -5.08 -8.93
CA LEU A 7 -12.04 -5.85 -8.70
C LEU A 7 -10.94 -5.48 -9.71
N ASN A 8 -9.79 -5.01 -9.23
CA ASN A 8 -8.53 -5.02 -9.98
C ASN A 8 -7.47 -5.76 -9.16
N PHE A 9 -7.42 -7.08 -9.35
CA PHE A 9 -6.36 -7.91 -8.79
C PHE A 9 -5.20 -8.00 -9.80
N ARG A 10 -4.06 -7.40 -9.49
CA ARG A 10 -2.82 -7.60 -10.27
C ARG A 10 -1.79 -8.30 -9.40
N TYR A 11 -1.29 -9.43 -9.90
CA TYR A 11 -0.19 -10.17 -9.31
C TYR A 11 1.14 -9.52 -9.72
N ASN A 12 2.00 -9.17 -8.76
CA ASN A 12 3.24 -8.42 -8.96
C ASN A 12 3.07 -7.21 -9.94
N PRO A 13 2.20 -6.24 -9.60
CA PRO A 13 1.96 -5.12 -10.49
C PRO A 13 3.23 -4.29 -10.67
N MET A 14 3.46 -3.81 -11.88
CA MET A 14 4.35 -2.67 -12.07
C MET A 14 3.66 -1.44 -11.48
N VAL A 15 4.04 -1.09 -10.25
CA VAL A 15 3.54 0.07 -9.51
C VAL A 15 4.37 1.31 -9.87
N ASP A 16 3.99 2.00 -10.93
CA ASP A 16 4.60 3.25 -11.43
C ASP A 16 3.59 4.41 -11.44
N SER A 17 3.98 5.57 -11.97
CA SER A 17 3.13 6.77 -12.02
C SER A 17 1.81 6.54 -12.77
N ASP A 18 1.86 5.76 -13.83
CA ASP A 18 0.69 5.45 -14.65
C ASP A 18 -0.30 4.57 -13.90
N PHE A 19 0.22 3.59 -13.16
CA PHE A 19 -0.58 2.77 -12.24
C PHE A 19 -1.35 3.66 -11.24
N TRP A 20 -0.69 4.60 -10.56
CA TRP A 20 -1.35 5.45 -9.57
C TRP A 20 -2.37 6.42 -10.17
N ARG A 21 -2.10 6.92 -11.38
CA ARG A 21 -3.07 7.71 -12.15
C ARG A 21 -4.31 6.88 -12.52
N ASP A 22 -4.16 5.60 -12.82
CA ASP A 22 -5.31 4.76 -13.14
C ASP A 22 -6.09 4.37 -11.89
N VAL A 23 -5.40 4.09 -10.78
CA VAL A 23 -6.03 3.91 -9.46
C VAL A 23 -6.80 5.17 -9.05
N SER A 24 -6.27 6.37 -9.28
CA SER A 24 -6.94 7.62 -8.88
C SER A 24 -8.33 7.78 -9.52
N LYS A 25 -8.51 7.29 -10.75
CA LYS A 25 -9.77 7.30 -11.52
C LYS A 25 -10.80 6.28 -11.03
N MET A 26 -10.42 5.31 -10.19
CA MET A 26 -11.35 4.32 -9.65
C MET A 26 -12.14 4.92 -8.47
N GLU A 27 -13.16 5.73 -8.75
CA GLU A 27 -13.86 6.56 -7.75
C GLU A 27 -14.45 5.78 -6.56
N LYS A 28 -14.86 4.53 -6.78
CA LYS A 28 -15.46 3.65 -5.77
C LYS A 28 -14.44 2.76 -5.04
N LEU A 29 -13.15 2.87 -5.36
CA LEU A 29 -12.12 2.02 -4.77
C LEU A 29 -11.73 2.55 -3.38
N GLU A 30 -12.04 1.79 -2.33
CA GLU A 30 -11.72 2.16 -0.95
C GLU A 30 -10.45 1.49 -0.43
N THR A 31 -10.21 0.25 -0.85
CA THR A 31 -9.04 -0.56 -0.48
C THR A 31 -8.33 -1.09 -1.72
N LEU A 32 -7.03 -0.84 -1.81
CA LEU A 32 -6.13 -1.39 -2.82
C LEU A 32 -5.22 -2.44 -2.17
N VAL A 33 -5.32 -3.69 -2.62
CA VAL A 33 -4.46 -4.79 -2.17
C VAL A 33 -3.37 -5.00 -3.22
N LEU A 34 -2.12 -4.86 -2.81
CA LEU A 34 -0.94 -5.06 -3.65
C LEU A 34 -0.17 -6.27 -3.16
N THR A 35 -0.11 -7.30 -3.98
CA THR A 35 0.58 -8.55 -3.67
C THR A 35 1.92 -8.55 -4.36
N ARG A 36 3.00 -8.82 -3.61
CA ARG A 36 4.36 -8.85 -4.15
C ARG A 36 4.73 -7.60 -4.95
N ALA A 37 4.39 -6.41 -4.44
CA ALA A 37 4.74 -5.15 -5.08
C ALA A 37 6.22 -4.79 -4.86
N ASP A 38 7.11 -5.67 -5.32
CA ASP A 38 8.55 -5.64 -5.05
C ASP A 38 9.20 -4.39 -5.67
N ASN A 39 8.62 -3.88 -6.76
CA ASN A 39 9.10 -2.69 -7.44
C ASN A 39 8.90 -1.39 -6.64
N LEU A 40 8.08 -1.38 -5.57
CA LEU A 40 7.93 -0.22 -4.67
C LEU A 40 9.24 0.19 -3.98
N ARG A 41 10.19 -0.74 -3.83
CA ARG A 41 11.51 -0.47 -3.22
C ARG A 41 12.34 0.51 -4.04
N ASN A 42 12.22 0.42 -5.36
CA ASN A 42 12.96 1.25 -6.33
C ASN A 42 12.03 2.25 -7.06
N GLY A 43 10.73 2.14 -6.81
CA GLY A 43 9.68 2.87 -7.49
C GLY A 43 9.48 4.28 -6.95
N SER A 44 8.37 4.86 -7.37
CA SER A 44 7.99 6.23 -7.11
C SER A 44 7.43 6.46 -5.71
N ASN A 45 7.30 7.74 -5.36
CA ASN A 45 6.57 8.14 -4.18
C ASN A 45 5.06 8.08 -4.43
N PHE A 46 4.47 6.93 -4.17
CA PHE A 46 3.09 6.65 -4.56
C PHE A 46 2.05 7.63 -4.00
N LYS A 47 2.26 8.19 -2.80
CA LYS A 47 1.36 9.22 -2.28
C LYS A 47 1.41 10.47 -3.14
N THR A 48 2.61 10.92 -3.52
CA THR A 48 2.77 12.08 -4.40
C THR A 48 2.07 11.85 -5.74
N GLU A 49 2.18 10.67 -6.31
CA GLU A 49 1.58 10.36 -7.60
C GLU A 49 0.06 10.24 -7.54
N TYR A 50 -0.46 9.52 -6.55
CA TYR A 50 -1.90 9.40 -6.35
C TYR A 50 -2.57 10.75 -6.07
N PHE A 51 -2.01 11.53 -5.14
CA PHE A 51 -2.57 12.83 -4.76
C PHE A 51 -2.34 13.93 -5.79
N ALA A 52 -1.49 13.71 -6.81
CA ALA A 52 -1.41 14.60 -7.97
C ALA A 52 -2.65 14.51 -8.86
N HIS A 53 -3.43 13.43 -8.77
CA HIS A 53 -4.58 13.17 -9.64
C HIS A 53 -5.93 13.17 -8.91
N CYS A 54 -5.97 12.95 -7.59
CA CYS A 54 -7.22 13.05 -6.81
C CYS A 54 -6.93 13.37 -5.33
N ASN A 55 -7.97 13.58 -4.51
CA ASN A 55 -7.84 13.88 -3.08
C ASN A 55 -8.82 13.08 -2.20
N ARG A 56 -8.90 11.77 -2.47
CA ARG A 56 -9.82 10.84 -1.80
C ARG A 56 -9.09 9.89 -0.85
N PRO A 57 -9.75 9.37 0.20
CA PRO A 57 -9.17 8.33 1.05
C PRO A 57 -8.89 7.05 0.27
N LEU A 58 -7.83 6.33 0.67
CA LEU A 58 -7.50 5.02 0.13
C LEU A 58 -6.73 4.21 1.18
N LYS A 59 -7.21 3.01 1.52
CA LYS A 59 -6.42 2.02 2.25
C LYS A 59 -5.55 1.27 1.26
N VAL A 60 -4.24 1.22 1.49
CA VAL A 60 -3.30 0.39 0.72
C VAL A 60 -2.81 -0.73 1.60
N LEU A 61 -3.04 -1.97 1.19
CA LEU A 61 -2.56 -3.18 1.87
C LEU A 61 -1.44 -3.81 1.04
N LEU A 62 -0.23 -3.80 1.56
CA LEU A 62 0.95 -4.42 0.95
C LEU A 62 1.12 -5.83 1.51
N VAL A 63 0.88 -6.84 0.69
CA VAL A 63 0.90 -8.24 1.09
C VAL A 63 2.07 -8.98 0.47
N ASN A 64 2.89 -9.63 1.28
CA ASN A 64 3.99 -10.48 0.86
C ASN A 64 4.38 -11.47 1.98
N VAL A 65 5.33 -12.34 1.70
CA VAL A 65 6.03 -13.16 2.71
C VAL A 65 7.10 -12.33 3.41
N ASP A 66 7.51 -12.76 4.60
CA ASP A 66 8.33 -11.95 5.52
C ASP A 66 9.65 -11.45 4.90
N GLU A 67 10.39 -12.35 4.24
CA GLU A 67 11.68 -12.06 3.60
C GLU A 67 11.59 -11.04 2.45
N HIS A 68 10.41 -10.89 1.85
CA HIS A 68 10.18 -9.99 0.72
C HIS A 68 9.31 -8.78 1.10
N GLN A 69 8.79 -8.74 2.32
CA GLN A 69 7.89 -7.69 2.78
C GLN A 69 8.54 -6.30 2.70
N VAL A 70 7.87 -5.37 2.03
CA VAL A 70 8.25 -3.97 2.00
C VAL A 70 7.91 -3.35 3.35
N ARG A 71 8.89 -2.69 3.99
CA ARG A 71 8.73 -2.03 5.29
C ARG A 71 9.02 -0.53 5.21
N TYR A 72 8.87 0.15 6.34
CA TYR A 72 9.06 1.60 6.51
C TYR A 72 10.33 2.15 5.83
N GLY A 73 11.46 1.46 5.96
CA GLY A 73 12.75 1.87 5.40
C GLY A 73 12.91 1.65 3.89
N ASN A 74 12.00 0.90 3.27
CA ASN A 74 12.09 0.54 1.85
C ASN A 74 11.29 1.46 0.93
N LEU A 75 10.50 2.39 1.48
CA LEU A 75 9.59 3.23 0.71
C LEU A 75 10.14 4.65 0.55
N ARG A 76 9.95 5.23 -0.64
CA ARG A 76 10.18 6.66 -0.89
C ARG A 76 9.04 7.48 -0.27
N ARG A 77 9.29 8.02 0.93
CA ARG A 77 8.29 8.73 1.74
C ARG A 77 8.50 10.23 1.87
N GLY A 78 9.38 10.82 1.06
CA GLY A 78 9.59 12.27 1.05
C GLY A 78 8.28 13.02 0.83
N ARG A 79 8.08 14.18 1.45
CA ARG A 79 6.87 15.01 1.25
C ARG A 79 5.53 14.36 1.58
N TRP A 80 5.47 13.17 2.19
CA TRP A 80 4.18 12.55 2.58
C TRP A 80 3.35 13.47 3.48
N ASN A 81 4.02 14.24 4.35
CA ASN A 81 3.36 15.24 5.19
C ASN A 81 2.82 16.46 4.39
N ASP A 82 3.37 16.74 3.21
CA ASP A 82 2.95 17.87 2.37
C ASP A 82 1.79 17.47 1.45
N VAL A 83 1.87 16.28 0.84
CA VAL A 83 0.89 15.81 -0.16
C VAL A 83 -0.30 15.10 0.48
N ASP A 84 -0.13 14.55 1.68
CA ASP A 84 -1.18 13.87 2.45
C ASP A 84 -1.19 14.33 3.92
N PRO A 85 -1.36 15.64 4.20
CA PRO A 85 -1.26 16.18 5.56
C PRO A 85 -2.32 15.59 6.51
N LYS A 86 -3.44 15.11 5.97
CA LYS A 86 -4.55 14.51 6.72
C LYS A 86 -4.47 12.99 6.81
N LYS A 87 -3.40 12.37 6.31
CA LYS A 87 -3.18 10.91 6.32
C LYS A 87 -4.36 10.13 5.71
N LYS A 88 -4.95 10.67 4.64
CA LYS A 88 -6.09 10.09 3.91
C LYS A 88 -5.73 8.75 3.26
N MET A 89 -4.47 8.58 2.84
CA MET A 89 -3.99 7.28 2.39
C MET A 89 -3.34 6.55 3.56
N THR A 90 -3.94 5.46 4.01
CA THR A 90 -3.34 4.59 5.03
C THR A 90 -2.61 3.44 4.35
N VAL A 91 -1.46 3.05 4.89
CA VAL A 91 -0.61 2.00 4.29
C VAL A 91 -0.33 0.96 5.35
N PHE A 92 -0.75 -0.27 5.10
CA PHE A 92 -0.56 -1.40 5.99
C PHE A 92 0.27 -2.48 5.29
N THR A 93 1.05 -3.20 6.08
CA THR A 93 1.76 -4.40 5.65
C THR A 93 1.11 -5.62 6.26
N TYR A 94 0.87 -6.65 5.45
CA TYR A 94 0.36 -7.94 5.92
C TYR A 94 1.35 -9.01 5.50
N THR A 95 1.98 -9.65 6.48
CA THR A 95 2.97 -10.70 6.22
C THR A 95 2.28 -12.05 6.22
N ILE A 96 2.36 -12.76 5.10
CA ILE A 96 1.84 -14.11 4.99
C ILE A 96 2.84 -15.07 5.66
N PRO A 97 2.38 -15.93 6.60
CA PRO A 97 3.23 -16.96 7.17
C PRO A 97 3.58 -17.98 6.09
N LEU A 98 4.89 -18.18 5.87
CA LEU A 98 5.42 -19.23 5.01
C LEU A 98 5.75 -20.45 5.87
N PHE A 99 5.44 -21.66 5.39
CA PHE A 99 5.84 -22.89 6.03
C PHE A 99 6.85 -23.64 5.16
N MET A 100 7.97 -24.07 5.74
CA MET A 100 8.98 -24.89 5.06
C MET A 100 9.48 -24.27 3.73
N ASP A 101 9.66 -25.10 2.70
CA ASP A 101 10.18 -24.75 1.37
C ASP A 101 9.06 -24.32 0.41
N ASP A 102 7.94 -23.81 0.93
CA ASP A 102 6.81 -23.40 0.09
C ASP A 102 7.24 -22.35 -0.94
N ASN A 103 6.71 -22.48 -2.16
CA ASN A 103 6.91 -21.47 -3.19
C ASN A 103 6.19 -20.17 -2.79
N THR A 104 6.96 -19.14 -2.43
CA THR A 104 6.46 -17.83 -1.97
C THR A 104 5.43 -17.21 -2.93
N THR A 105 5.57 -17.47 -4.23
CA THR A 105 4.64 -17.08 -5.29
C THR A 105 3.26 -17.69 -5.08
N GLU A 106 3.22 -19.02 -4.98
CA GLU A 106 2.00 -19.80 -4.92
C GLU A 106 1.28 -19.52 -3.60
N VAL A 107 2.02 -19.48 -2.50
CA VAL A 107 1.48 -19.11 -1.18
C VAL A 107 0.83 -17.73 -1.20
N CYS A 108 1.50 -16.72 -1.76
CA CYS A 108 0.90 -15.39 -1.87
C CYS A 108 -0.39 -15.40 -2.71
N GLN A 109 -0.41 -16.15 -3.81
CA GLN A 109 -1.58 -16.25 -4.66
C GLN A 109 -2.75 -16.94 -3.95
N ASP A 110 -2.47 -18.02 -3.24
CA ASP A 110 -3.48 -18.81 -2.55
C ASP A 110 -4.11 -18.04 -1.40
N TYR A 111 -3.30 -17.39 -0.56
CA TYR A 111 -3.82 -16.54 0.53
C TYR A 111 -4.74 -15.45 0.02
N ILE A 112 -4.38 -14.82 -1.09
CA ILE A 112 -5.14 -13.72 -1.62
C ILE A 112 -6.40 -14.22 -2.32
N ARG A 113 -6.32 -15.34 -3.03
CA ARG A 113 -7.49 -16.00 -3.61
C ARG A 113 -8.50 -16.36 -2.51
N ILE A 114 -8.04 -17.05 -1.47
CA ILE A 114 -8.87 -17.43 -0.31
C ILE A 114 -9.48 -16.18 0.32
N GLY A 115 -8.67 -15.17 0.65
CA GLY A 115 -9.17 -13.95 1.25
C GLY A 115 -10.23 -13.25 0.39
N ALA A 116 -10.06 -13.24 -0.93
CA ALA A 116 -11.01 -12.64 -1.87
C ALA A 116 -12.31 -13.45 -1.94
N GLU A 117 -12.22 -14.78 -2.03
CA GLU A 117 -13.35 -15.71 -2.08
C GLU A 117 -14.23 -15.60 -0.84
N TYR A 118 -13.62 -15.46 0.34
CA TYR A 118 -14.34 -15.27 1.60
C TYR A 118 -14.66 -13.79 1.91
N GLY A 119 -14.25 -12.86 1.05
CA GLY A 119 -14.49 -11.43 1.22
C GLY A 119 -13.77 -10.79 2.42
N THR A 120 -12.71 -11.40 2.94
CA THR A 120 -12.02 -10.96 4.16
C THR A 120 -10.84 -10.02 3.89
N LEU A 121 -10.31 -9.98 2.65
CA LEU A 121 -9.11 -9.19 2.30
C LEU A 121 -9.21 -7.72 2.69
N TRP A 122 -10.40 -7.13 2.59
CA TRP A 122 -10.63 -5.71 2.78
C TRP A 122 -10.48 -5.31 4.27
N ASP A 123 -10.75 -6.26 5.15
CA ASP A 123 -10.67 -6.12 6.61
C ASP A 123 -9.28 -6.46 7.15
N TRP A 124 -8.39 -7.02 6.32
CA TRP A 124 -7.04 -7.35 6.77
C TRP A 124 -6.27 -6.09 7.14
N GLU A 125 -5.60 -6.16 8.27
CA GLU A 125 -4.69 -5.15 8.79
C GLU A 125 -3.46 -5.85 9.34
N GLY A 126 -2.32 -5.16 9.25
CA GLY A 126 -1.10 -5.58 9.90
C GLY A 126 -0.32 -4.35 10.34
N GLU A 127 1.00 -4.33 10.20
CA GLU A 127 1.79 -3.18 10.66
C GLU A 127 1.53 -1.97 9.74
N ALA A 128 1.06 -0.88 10.35
CA ALA A 128 0.88 0.40 9.66
C ALA A 128 2.25 1.05 9.37
N ILE A 129 2.42 1.56 8.15
CA ILE A 129 3.60 2.36 7.79
C ILE A 129 3.30 3.84 8.07
N PRO A 130 3.89 4.44 9.12
CA PRO A 130 3.62 5.82 9.45
C PRO A 130 4.25 6.79 8.45
N HIS A 131 3.71 8.01 8.45
CA HIS A 131 4.36 9.17 7.86
C HIS A 131 5.76 9.38 8.46
N PRO A 132 6.70 9.99 7.71
CA PRO A 132 7.96 10.42 8.29
C PRO A 132 7.72 11.35 9.48
N PRO A 133 8.54 11.25 10.55
CA PRO A 133 8.45 12.15 11.69
C PRO A 133 8.68 13.60 11.23
N ILE A 134 7.93 14.53 11.81
CA ILE A 134 8.13 15.97 11.62
C ILE A 134 9.07 16.42 12.73
N PHE A 135 10.30 16.79 12.36
CA PHE A 135 11.22 17.45 13.28
C PHE A 135 10.90 18.94 13.27
N ALA A 136 10.20 19.44 14.28
CA ALA A 136 10.07 20.88 14.46
C ALA A 136 11.46 21.44 14.78
N GLN A 137 11.95 22.37 13.95
CA GLN A 137 13.14 23.14 14.32
C GLN A 137 12.76 23.99 15.53
N LEU A 138 13.36 23.70 16.68
CA LEU A 138 13.37 24.61 17.82
C LEU A 138 14.16 25.85 17.38
N VAL A 139 13.45 26.90 16.97
CA VAL A 139 14.07 28.21 16.80
C VAL A 139 14.49 28.67 18.20
N PRO A 140 15.77 28.97 18.47
CA PRO A 140 16.16 29.53 19.75
C PRO A 140 15.43 30.86 19.90
N SER A 141 14.55 30.95 20.89
CA SER A 141 13.92 32.21 21.26
C SER A 141 14.96 33.10 21.92
N GLY A 142 15.55 34.00 21.13
CA GLY A 142 16.25 35.19 21.62
C GLY A 142 17.68 34.98 22.11
N ALA A 143 18.60 35.68 21.45
CA ALA A 143 19.74 36.35 22.07
C ALA A 143 19.85 37.74 21.43
#